data_AF-A0A2E8A9K8-F1
#
_entry.id   AF-A0A2E8A9K8-F1
#
_cell.length_a   1.000
_cell.length_b   1.000
_cell.length_c   1.000
_cell.angle_alpha   90.00
_cell.angle_beta   90.00
_cell.angle_gamma   90.00
#
_symmetry.space_group_name_H-M   'P 1'
#
loop_
_entity.id
_entity.type
_entity.pdbx_description
1 polymer ?
#
loop_
_entity_poly.entity_id
_entity_poly.type
_entity_poly.pdbx_seq_one_letter_code
_entity_poly.pdbx_strand_id
1 'polypeptide(L)'
;MRNTIFEEDKLLVKAAETPSENKPRFDWADALDDNRFEIPKVRITDGAGDRDFHIAEVAEVIGEALTNLMISREENEIYTAKNRELVVESARIVADRLIERMAEEEGGVAPRLSFDELHRLIEKALVENDAYDVAKSLVFSRSNGDGTDISNGGRHDVDASQIRLIRRSGQVVPWNSSKIEVAVRKAFLSLRLDSEPAVEIANKVTQKAISTGQA
;
A
#
# COMPACT_ATOMS: atom_id res chain seq x y z
N MET A 1 -30.66 -1.54 -5.23
CA MET A 1 -29.56 -1.96 -4.34
C MET A 1 -28.76 -0.71 -4.01
N ARG A 2 -28.69 -0.29 -2.74
CA ARG A 2 -27.82 0.83 -2.35
C ARG A 2 -26.39 0.39 -2.63
N ASN A 3 -25.62 1.21 -3.33
CA ASN A 3 -24.23 0.91 -3.66
C ASN A 3 -23.36 1.13 -2.42
N THR A 4 -23.46 0.22 -1.45
CA THR A 4 -22.81 0.31 -0.13
C THR A 4 -21.29 0.38 -0.25
N ILE A 5 -20.72 -0.33 -1.24
CA ILE A 5 -19.28 -0.33 -1.52
C ILE A 5 -18.78 1.07 -1.93
N PHE A 6 -19.54 1.80 -2.73
CA PHE A 6 -19.15 3.14 -3.18
C PHE A 6 -19.19 4.17 -2.03
N GLU A 7 -20.20 4.10 -1.17
CA GLU A 7 -20.27 4.98 -0.01
C GLU A 7 -19.21 4.62 1.04
N GLU A 8 -18.95 3.33 1.27
CA GLU A 8 -17.82 2.87 2.11
C GLU A 8 -16.49 3.39 1.57
N ASP A 9 -16.23 3.29 0.26
CA ASP A 9 -15.00 3.79 -0.35
C ASP A 9 -14.84 5.31 -0.16
N LYS A 10 -15.92 6.08 -0.21
CA LYS A 10 -15.88 7.53 0.08
C LYS A 10 -15.52 7.80 1.54
N LEU A 11 -16.11 7.05 2.46
CA LEU A 11 -15.79 7.16 3.88
C LEU A 11 -14.36 6.73 4.16
N LEU A 12 -13.86 5.72 3.45
CA LEU A 12 -12.49 5.22 3.55
C LEU A 12 -11.47 6.23 3.04
N VAL A 13 -11.75 6.90 1.91
CA VAL A 13 -10.95 8.04 1.44
C VAL A 13 -10.88 9.10 2.52
N LYS A 14 -12.02 9.50 3.11
CA LYS A 14 -12.07 10.50 4.16
C LYS A 14 -11.29 10.07 5.41
N ALA A 15 -11.39 8.80 5.82
CA ALA A 15 -10.65 8.27 6.96
C ALA A 15 -9.14 8.27 6.69
N ALA A 16 -8.71 7.85 5.50
CA ALA A 16 -7.30 7.87 5.09
C ALA A 16 -6.73 9.30 4.95
N GLU A 17 -7.56 10.28 4.59
CA GLU A 17 -7.17 11.71 4.54
C GLU A 17 -7.17 12.38 5.91
N THR A 18 -7.85 11.81 6.90
CA THR A 18 -7.93 12.40 8.24
C THR A 18 -6.57 12.29 8.95
N PRO A 19 -5.99 13.41 9.42
CA PRO A 19 -4.71 13.39 10.15
C PRO A 19 -4.75 12.44 11.34
N SER A 20 -3.62 11.77 11.63
CA SER A 20 -3.51 10.76 12.70
C SER A 20 -3.77 11.31 14.11
N GLU A 21 -3.66 12.63 14.32
CA GLU A 21 -4.07 13.33 15.55
C GLU A 21 -5.59 13.41 15.74
N ASN A 22 -6.36 13.33 14.66
CA ASN A 22 -7.82 13.36 14.67
C ASN A 22 -8.45 11.96 14.57
N LYS A 23 -7.62 10.91 14.63
CA LYS A 23 -8.04 9.50 14.62
C LYS A 23 -7.75 8.86 15.97
N PRO A 24 -8.54 7.85 16.40
CA PRO A 24 -8.16 7.03 17.54
C PRO A 24 -6.78 6.40 17.29
N ARG A 25 -5.94 6.41 18.33
CA ARG A 25 -4.60 5.84 18.29
C ARG A 25 -4.59 4.54 19.07
N PHE A 26 -4.01 3.52 18.46
CA PHE A 26 -3.81 2.22 19.05
C PHE A 26 -2.34 1.84 18.87
N ASP A 27 -1.77 1.18 19.86
CA ASP A 27 -0.43 0.61 19.77
C ASP A 27 -0.54 -0.73 19.06
N TRP A 28 -0.45 -0.73 17.73
CA TRP A 28 -0.61 -1.96 16.96
C TRP A 28 0.64 -2.82 17.03
N ALA A 29 1.81 -2.22 17.27
CA ALA A 29 3.04 -2.93 17.54
C ALA A 29 2.97 -3.77 18.84
N ASP A 30 2.27 -3.31 19.87
CA ASP A 30 2.02 -4.09 21.10
C ASP A 30 1.33 -5.42 20.83
N ALA A 31 0.53 -5.52 19.76
CA ALA A 31 -0.12 -6.79 19.39
C ALA A 31 0.90 -7.89 19.06
N LEU A 32 2.12 -7.54 18.66
CA LEU A 32 3.19 -8.51 18.38
C LEU A 32 3.76 -9.16 19.64
N ASP A 33 3.55 -8.59 20.83
CA ASP A 33 4.04 -9.11 22.13
C ASP A 33 5.54 -9.51 22.08
N ASP A 34 5.94 -10.61 22.74
CA ASP A 34 7.26 -11.27 22.62
C ASP A 34 7.51 -11.92 21.24
N ASN A 35 6.52 -11.94 20.34
CA ASN A 35 6.57 -12.56 19.02
C ASN A 35 7.31 -11.67 18.00
N ARG A 36 8.40 -11.03 18.45
CA ARG A 36 9.38 -10.37 17.58
C ARG A 36 10.11 -11.48 16.84
N PHE A 37 9.48 -11.99 15.78
CA PHE A 37 10.10 -12.91 14.85
C PHE A 37 11.50 -12.39 14.53
N GLU A 38 12.51 -13.26 14.61
CA GLU A 38 13.88 -12.90 14.22
C GLU A 38 13.90 -12.69 12.71
N ILE A 39 13.57 -11.47 12.29
CA ILE A 39 13.71 -11.06 10.91
C ILE A 39 15.16 -10.68 10.66
N PRO A 40 15.74 -11.09 9.53
CA PRO A 40 17.08 -10.67 9.18
C PRO A 40 17.11 -9.15 8.96
N LYS A 41 18.30 -8.55 9.13
CA LYS A 41 18.47 -7.09 9.07
C LYS A 41 18.12 -6.58 7.68
N VAL A 42 16.93 -5.99 7.53
CA VAL A 42 16.51 -5.27 6.33
C VAL A 42 16.88 -3.81 6.50
N ARG A 43 17.34 -3.17 5.41
CA ARG A 43 17.42 -1.70 5.37
C ARG A 43 16.34 -1.15 4.46
N ILE A 44 15.62 -0.14 4.94
CA ILE A 44 14.71 0.63 4.13
C ILE A 44 15.44 1.85 3.59
N THR A 45 15.35 2.04 2.29
CA THR A 45 15.74 3.31 1.67
C THR A 45 14.52 4.22 1.65
N ASP A 46 14.55 5.25 2.48
CA ASP A 46 13.60 6.36 2.42
C ASP A 46 14.25 7.59 1.78
N GLY A 47 13.48 8.65 1.52
CA GLY A 47 14.00 9.88 0.90
C GLY A 47 15.09 10.59 1.72
N ALA A 48 15.34 10.18 2.97
CA ALA A 48 16.37 10.71 3.86
C ALA A 48 17.60 9.79 4.01
N GLY A 49 17.53 8.51 3.57
CA GLY A 49 18.66 7.59 3.51
C GLY A 49 18.30 6.13 3.77
N ASP A 50 19.34 5.30 3.94
CA ASP A 50 19.19 3.90 4.38
C ASP A 50 19.02 3.89 5.92
N ARG A 51 17.96 3.27 6.42
CA ARG A 51 17.77 3.01 7.87
C ARG A 51 17.39 1.56 8.16
N ASP A 52 17.61 1.14 9.40
CA ASP A 52 17.18 -0.17 9.88
C ASP A 52 15.65 -0.25 9.96
N PHE A 53 15.12 -1.42 9.60
CA PHE A 53 13.69 -1.73 9.62
C PHE A 53 13.33 -2.64 10.78
N HIS A 54 12.20 -2.35 11.42
CA HIS A 54 11.62 -3.20 12.46
C HIS A 54 10.25 -3.70 12.04
N ILE A 55 9.94 -4.97 12.33
CA ILE A 55 8.64 -5.57 12.01
C ILE A 55 7.46 -4.87 12.69
N ALA A 56 7.71 -4.19 13.82
CA ALA A 56 6.74 -3.31 14.47
C ALA A 56 6.16 -2.25 13.51
N GLU A 57 6.96 -1.76 12.56
CA GLU A 57 6.50 -0.80 11.55
C GLU A 57 5.45 -1.41 10.60
N VAL A 58 5.55 -2.72 10.31
CA VAL A 58 4.54 -3.42 9.50
C VAL A 58 3.23 -3.54 10.26
N ALA A 59 3.29 -3.89 11.55
CA ALA A 59 2.10 -3.96 12.39
C ALA A 59 1.40 -2.60 12.48
N GLU A 60 2.15 -1.51 12.63
CA GLU A 60 1.60 -0.14 12.60
C GLU A 60 0.95 0.20 11.26
N VAL A 61 1.59 -0.11 10.13
CA VAL A 61 1.04 0.15 8.79
C VAL A 61 -0.25 -0.64 8.55
N ILE A 62 -0.29 -1.92 8.91
CA ILE A 62 -1.49 -2.76 8.79
C ILE A 62 -2.59 -2.25 9.74
N GLY A 63 -2.22 -1.94 10.98
CA GLY A 63 -3.11 -1.45 12.00
C GLY A 63 -3.74 -0.10 11.67
N GLU A 64 -2.99 0.82 11.07
CA GLU A 64 -3.53 2.07 10.56
C GLU A 64 -4.52 1.83 9.42
N ALA A 65 -4.18 0.95 8.47
CA ALA A 65 -5.09 0.57 7.40
C ALA A 65 -6.39 -0.05 7.95
N LEU A 66 -6.29 -0.92 8.96
CA LEU A 66 -7.44 -1.51 9.64
C LEU A 66 -8.26 -0.46 10.39
N THR A 67 -7.60 0.49 11.06
CA THR A 67 -8.26 1.60 11.76
C THR A 67 -9.07 2.46 10.79
N ASN A 68 -8.48 2.82 9.64
CA ASN A 68 -9.18 3.58 8.59
C ASN A 68 -10.40 2.81 8.06
N LEU A 69 -10.29 1.49 7.88
CA LEU A 69 -11.38 0.63 7.45
C LEU A 69 -12.52 0.57 8.47
N MET A 70 -12.20 0.44 9.76
CA MET A 70 -13.22 0.39 10.82
C MET A 70 -13.94 1.74 10.96
N ILE A 71 -13.20 2.85 10.87
CA ILE A 71 -13.80 4.20 10.83
C ILE A 71 -14.75 4.34 9.64
N SER A 72 -14.36 3.87 8.45
CA SER A 72 -15.24 3.97 7.27
C SER A 72 -16.50 3.12 7.35
N ARG A 73 -16.48 2.09 8.19
CA ARG A 73 -17.63 1.23 8.49
C ARG A 73 -18.44 1.70 9.69
N GLU A 74 -18.06 2.84 10.28
CA GLU A 74 -18.68 3.38 11.49
C GLU A 74 -18.60 2.41 12.69
N GLU A 75 -17.59 1.54 12.70
CA GLU A 75 -17.33 0.57 13.78
C GLU A 75 -16.58 1.23 14.93
N ASN A 76 -17.08 1.05 16.15
CA ASN A 76 -16.50 1.66 17.35
C ASN A 76 -15.51 0.72 18.08
N GLU A 77 -15.63 -0.60 17.87
CA GLU A 77 -14.75 -1.61 18.47
C GLU A 77 -13.58 -1.92 17.53
N ILE A 78 -12.58 -1.04 17.52
CA ILE A 78 -11.46 -1.13 16.59
C ILE A 78 -10.33 -2.02 17.13
N TYR A 79 -9.89 -1.81 18.37
CA TYR A 79 -8.74 -2.52 18.95
C TYR A 79 -9.17 -3.75 19.75
N THR A 80 -9.72 -4.74 19.02
CA THR A 80 -10.22 -6.00 19.59
C THR A 80 -9.18 -7.12 19.46
N ALA A 81 -9.35 -8.22 20.23
CA ALA A 81 -8.48 -9.39 20.13
C ALA A 81 -8.41 -9.95 18.70
N LYS A 82 -9.56 -10.03 18.02
CA LYS A 82 -9.66 -10.48 16.62
C LYS A 82 -8.86 -9.58 15.67
N ASN A 83 -8.97 -8.27 15.83
CA ASN A 83 -8.29 -7.31 14.96
C ASN A 83 -6.78 -7.31 15.22
N ARG A 84 -6.36 -7.47 16.47
CA ARG A 84 -4.94 -7.66 16.83
C ARG A 84 -4.37 -8.94 16.24
N GLU A 85 -5.10 -10.05 16.31
CA GLU A 85 -4.71 -11.34 15.71
C GLU A 85 -4.52 -11.23 14.18
N LEU A 86 -5.41 -10.52 13.48
CA LEU A 86 -5.25 -10.26 12.04
C LEU A 86 -3.95 -9.49 11.74
N VAL A 87 -3.65 -8.45 12.52
CA VAL A 87 -2.42 -7.65 12.35
C VAL A 87 -1.18 -8.52 12.57
N VAL A 88 -1.19 -9.35 13.62
CA VAL A 88 -0.07 -10.26 13.95
C VAL A 88 0.15 -11.28 12.84
N GLU A 89 -0.90 -11.95 12.37
CA GLU A 89 -0.78 -12.98 11.35
C GLU A 89 -0.31 -12.39 10.02
N SER A 90 -0.85 -11.24 9.61
CA SER A 90 -0.37 -10.56 8.40
C SER A 90 1.06 -10.06 8.54
N ALA A 91 1.47 -9.55 9.71
CA ALA A 91 2.87 -9.17 9.95
C ALA A 91 3.81 -10.37 9.91
N ARG A 92 3.36 -11.55 10.39
CA ARG A 92 4.11 -12.80 10.30
C ARG A 92 4.30 -13.24 8.85
N ILE A 93 3.26 -13.20 8.01
CA ILE A 93 3.38 -13.51 6.58
C ILE A 93 4.39 -12.57 5.90
N VAL A 94 4.39 -11.28 6.26
CA VAL A 94 5.41 -10.33 5.76
C VAL A 94 6.81 -10.74 6.22
N ALA A 95 6.99 -11.11 7.49
CA ALA A 95 8.27 -11.56 8.02
C ALA A 95 8.80 -12.80 7.28
N ASP A 96 7.95 -13.82 7.07
CA ASP A 96 8.30 -15.04 6.35
C ASP A 96 8.76 -14.72 4.91
N ARG A 97 8.03 -13.84 4.22
CA ARG A 97 8.40 -13.40 2.86
C ARG A 97 9.71 -12.62 2.81
N LEU A 98 10.01 -11.82 3.83
CA LEU A 98 11.29 -11.14 3.94
C LEU A 98 12.43 -12.16 4.11
N ILE A 99 12.23 -13.18 4.96
CA ILE A 99 13.20 -14.27 5.16
C ILE A 99 13.45 -15.04 3.86
N GLU A 100 12.39 -15.41 3.15
CA GLU A 100 12.49 -16.09 1.84
C GLU A 100 13.29 -15.26 0.83
N ARG A 101 12.96 -13.97 0.69
CA ARG A 101 13.70 -13.06 -0.21
C ARG A 101 15.18 -12.93 0.16
N MET A 102 15.51 -12.97 1.45
CA MET A 102 16.90 -12.91 1.91
C MET A 102 17.68 -14.19 1.62
N ALA A 103 17.03 -15.35 1.71
CA ALA A 103 17.66 -16.63 1.39
C ALA A 103 18.08 -16.72 -0.09
N GLU A 104 17.40 -15.98 -0.95
CA GLU A 104 17.68 -15.89 -2.39
C GLU A 104 18.78 -14.87 -2.74
N GLU A 105 19.06 -13.88 -1.88
CA GLU A 105 20.11 -12.87 -2.10
C GLU A 105 21.51 -13.40 -1.70
N GLU A 106 22.24 -13.98 -2.67
CA GLU A 106 23.65 -14.34 -2.52
C GLU A 106 24.53 -13.08 -2.37
N GLY A 107 24.97 -12.75 -1.15
CA GLY A 107 25.96 -11.66 -1.00
C GLY A 107 26.29 -11.15 0.41
N GLY A 108 25.59 -11.57 1.47
CA GLY A 108 25.89 -11.13 2.85
C GLY A 108 25.67 -9.64 3.12
N VAL A 109 25.11 -8.89 2.17
CA VAL A 109 24.69 -7.49 2.33
C VAL A 109 23.21 -7.49 2.66
N ALA A 110 22.82 -6.74 3.68
CA ALA A 110 21.41 -6.52 4.02
C ALA A 110 20.62 -6.02 2.80
N PRO A 111 19.53 -6.70 2.38
CA PRO A 111 18.69 -6.28 1.28
C PRO A 111 18.18 -4.86 1.51
N ARG A 112 18.19 -4.06 0.44
CA ARG A 112 17.57 -2.73 0.44
C ARG A 112 16.16 -2.86 -0.10
N LEU A 113 15.19 -2.45 0.72
CA LEU A 113 13.79 -2.41 0.34
C LEU A 113 13.36 -0.95 0.23
N SER A 114 12.81 -0.55 -0.91
CA SER A 114 12.12 0.74 -1.00
C SER A 114 10.80 0.71 -0.22
N PHE A 115 10.33 1.88 0.19
CA PHE A 115 9.03 2.03 0.85
C PHE A 115 7.88 1.45 0.01
N ASP A 116 7.92 1.61 -1.31
CA ASP A 116 6.93 1.05 -2.23
C ASP A 116 6.96 -0.48 -2.29
N GLU A 117 8.16 -1.08 -2.28
CA GLU A 117 8.29 -2.54 -2.23
C GLU A 117 7.77 -3.10 -0.91
N LEU A 118 8.04 -2.42 0.21
CA LEU A 118 7.47 -2.80 1.51
C LEU A 118 5.93 -2.76 1.46
N HIS A 119 5.34 -1.70 0.93
CA HIS A 119 3.88 -1.59 0.82
C HIS A 119 3.29 -2.70 -0.05
N ARG A 120 3.93 -3.03 -1.17
CA ARG A 120 3.52 -4.14 -2.03
C ARG A 120 3.62 -5.49 -1.30
N LEU A 121 4.66 -5.66 -0.48
CA LEU A 121 4.83 -6.88 0.31
C LEU A 121 3.74 -7.03 1.38
N ILE A 122 3.41 -5.95 2.09
CA ILE A 122 2.31 -5.91 3.06
C ILE A 122 0.98 -6.17 2.37
N GLU A 123 0.72 -5.53 1.22
CA GLU A 123 -0.51 -5.73 0.44
C GLU A 123 -0.68 -7.20 0.03
N LYS A 124 0.40 -7.85 -0.43
CA LYS A 124 0.41 -9.27 -0.78
C LYS A 124 0.13 -10.17 0.42
N ALA A 125 0.76 -9.91 1.56
CA ALA A 125 0.52 -10.64 2.80
C ALA A 125 -0.93 -10.49 3.31
N LEU A 126 -1.54 -9.32 3.14
CA LEU A 126 -2.94 -9.09 3.46
C LEU A 126 -3.87 -9.87 2.53
N VAL A 127 -3.57 -9.93 1.23
CA VAL A 127 -4.33 -10.75 0.27
C VAL A 127 -4.23 -12.25 0.62
N GLU A 128 -3.06 -12.73 1.00
CA GLU A 128 -2.85 -14.13 1.42
C GLU A 128 -3.55 -14.49 2.72
N ASN A 129 -3.74 -13.51 3.60
CA ASN A 129 -4.55 -13.65 4.82
C ASN A 129 -6.04 -13.36 4.59
N ASP A 130 -6.52 -13.36 3.34
CA ASP A 130 -7.90 -13.03 2.94
C ASP A 130 -8.42 -11.65 3.44
N ALA A 131 -7.51 -10.73 3.79
CA ALA A 131 -7.79 -9.41 4.34
C ALA A 131 -7.87 -8.33 3.23
N TYR A 132 -8.61 -8.62 2.16
CA TYR A 132 -8.70 -7.75 0.96
C TYR A 132 -9.17 -6.32 1.26
N ASP A 133 -10.11 -6.14 2.18
CA ASP A 133 -10.63 -4.82 2.53
C ASP A 133 -9.57 -3.97 3.26
N VAL A 134 -8.72 -4.62 4.08
CA VAL A 134 -7.58 -3.98 4.77
C VAL A 134 -6.49 -3.64 3.75
N ALA A 135 -6.19 -4.57 2.83
CA ALA A 135 -5.28 -4.31 1.71
C ALA A 135 -5.78 -3.10 0.88
N LYS A 136 -7.08 -3.02 0.60
CA LYS A 136 -7.67 -1.89 -0.13
C LYS A 136 -7.51 -0.58 0.63
N SER A 137 -7.75 -0.59 1.94
CA SER A 137 -7.51 0.55 2.84
C SER A 137 -6.05 1.02 2.84
N LEU A 138 -5.10 0.08 2.83
CA LEU A 138 -3.67 0.37 2.71
C LEU A 138 -3.37 1.10 1.39
N VAL A 139 -3.93 0.63 0.27
CA VAL A 139 -3.77 1.28 -1.05
C VAL A 139 -4.35 2.70 -1.05
N PHE A 140 -5.49 2.94 -0.39
CA PHE A 140 -6.02 4.30 -0.22
C PHE A 140 -5.08 5.21 0.57
N SER A 141 -4.49 4.70 1.65
CA SER A 141 -3.58 5.46 2.51
C SER A 141 -2.28 5.82 1.77
N ARG A 142 -1.71 4.88 1.00
CA ARG A 142 -0.54 5.13 0.12
C ARG A 142 -0.80 6.18 -0.94
N SER A 143 -1.99 6.18 -1.54
CA SER A 143 -2.39 7.13 -2.59
C SER A 143 -2.26 8.60 -2.18
N ASN A 144 -2.30 8.88 -0.88
CA ASN A 144 -2.37 10.23 -0.31
C ASN A 144 -1.00 10.77 0.10
N GLY A 145 -0.08 9.92 0.57
CA GLY A 145 1.29 10.32 0.92
C GLY A 145 2.14 10.73 -0.30
N ASP A 146 1.84 10.13 -1.46
CA ASP A 146 2.53 10.34 -2.74
C ASP A 146 2.10 11.63 -3.48
N GLY A 147 1.37 12.52 -2.80
CA GLY A 147 1.07 13.88 -3.27
C GLY A 147 2.30 14.80 -3.34
N THR A 148 3.45 14.32 -2.84
CA THR A 148 4.74 15.01 -2.88
C THR A 148 5.72 14.13 -3.66
N ASP A 149 6.14 14.61 -4.82
CA ASP A 149 7.17 14.09 -5.72
C ASP A 149 8.07 12.97 -5.16
N ILE A 150 7.72 11.71 -5.40
CA ILE A 150 8.71 10.63 -5.52
C ILE A 150 8.62 10.12 -6.95
N SER A 151 9.31 10.84 -7.83
CA SER A 151 9.84 10.32 -9.07
C SER A 151 10.78 9.15 -8.75
N ASN A 152 10.20 7.98 -8.47
CA ASN A 152 10.97 6.76 -8.32
C ASN A 152 11.34 6.30 -9.74
N GLY A 153 12.56 6.64 -10.14
CA GLY A 153 13.07 6.59 -11.51
C GLY A 153 13.10 5.20 -12.14
N GLY A 154 11.95 4.73 -12.59
CA GLY A 154 11.86 3.77 -13.68
C GLY A 154 12.19 4.47 -14.99
N ARG A 155 13.05 3.87 -15.82
CA ARG A 155 13.49 4.35 -17.15
C ARG A 155 12.37 4.77 -18.13
N HIS A 156 11.10 4.54 -17.81
CA HIS A 156 9.94 4.89 -18.63
C HIS A 156 9.31 6.26 -18.35
N ASP A 157 9.72 6.97 -17.29
CA ASP A 157 9.03 8.21 -16.87
C ASP A 157 9.36 9.41 -17.78
N VAL A 158 10.53 9.38 -18.42
CA VAL A 158 10.98 10.49 -19.29
C VAL A 158 10.08 10.67 -20.51
N ASP A 159 9.59 9.57 -21.09
CA ASP A 159 8.75 9.57 -22.31
C ASP A 159 7.26 9.83 -21.97
N ALA A 160 6.80 9.34 -20.82
CA ALA A 160 5.44 9.59 -20.33
C ALA A 160 5.23 11.05 -19.89
N SER A 161 6.29 11.75 -19.45
CA SER A 161 6.22 13.16 -19.02
C SER A 161 5.75 14.13 -20.11
N GLN A 162 5.88 13.75 -21.39
CA GLN A 162 5.40 14.52 -22.53
C GLN A 162 3.88 14.42 -22.73
N ILE A 163 3.25 13.38 -22.17
CA ILE A 163 1.82 13.15 -22.28
C ILE A 163 1.09 13.97 -21.22
N ARG A 164 0.02 14.62 -21.66
CA ARG A 164 -0.86 15.40 -20.80
C ARG A 164 -2.26 14.79 -20.81
N LEU A 165 -2.89 14.75 -19.65
CA LEU A 165 -4.24 14.24 -19.46
C LEU A 165 -5.20 15.39 -19.14
N ILE A 166 -6.37 15.38 -19.78
CA ILE A 166 -7.44 16.35 -19.52
C ILE A 166 -8.36 15.75 -18.45
N ARG A 167 -8.39 16.36 -17.26
CA ARG A 167 -9.32 15.98 -16.19
C ARG A 167 -10.75 16.30 -16.60
N ARG A 168 -11.73 15.66 -15.94
CA ARG A 168 -13.17 15.98 -16.12
C ARG A 168 -13.51 17.45 -15.87
N SER A 169 -12.71 18.14 -15.06
CA SER A 169 -12.83 19.59 -14.81
C SER A 169 -12.34 20.47 -15.97
N GLY A 170 -11.73 19.89 -17.01
CA GLY A 170 -11.03 20.59 -18.09
C GLY A 170 -9.57 20.93 -17.78
N GLN A 171 -9.10 20.68 -16.55
CA GLN A 171 -7.70 20.94 -16.18
C GLN A 171 -6.74 19.95 -16.86
N VAL A 172 -5.67 20.47 -17.46
CA VAL A 172 -4.62 19.67 -18.10
C VAL A 172 -3.50 19.37 -17.12
N VAL A 173 -3.24 18.09 -16.84
CA VAL A 173 -2.22 17.63 -15.90
C VAL A 173 -1.21 16.67 -16.55
N PRO A 174 -0.02 16.48 -15.97
CA PRO A 174 0.90 15.45 -16.44
C PRO A 174 0.29 14.05 -16.33
N TRP A 175 0.67 13.17 -17.25
CA TRP A 175 0.40 11.74 -17.11
C TRP A 175 1.06 11.21 -15.83
N ASN A 176 0.37 10.33 -15.11
CA ASN A 176 0.89 9.71 -13.90
C ASN A 176 0.45 8.24 -13.89
N SER A 177 1.40 7.33 -14.14
CA SER A 177 1.15 5.89 -14.22
C SER A 177 0.73 5.29 -12.86
N SER A 178 1.27 5.81 -11.77
CA SER A 178 0.95 5.36 -10.41
C SER A 178 -0.54 5.50 -10.09
N LYS A 179 -1.21 6.54 -10.59
CA LYS A 179 -2.68 6.68 -10.43
C LYS A 179 -3.47 5.59 -11.13
N ILE A 180 -2.96 5.06 -12.24
CA ILE A 180 -3.57 3.95 -12.97
C ILE A 180 -3.35 2.66 -12.18
N GLU A 181 -2.12 2.39 -11.76
CA GLU A 181 -1.80 1.23 -10.92
C GLU A 181 -2.70 1.18 -9.67
N VAL A 182 -2.75 2.28 -8.90
CA VAL A 182 -3.57 2.40 -7.69
C VAL A 182 -5.05 2.14 -7.97
N ALA A 183 -5.60 2.66 -9.07
CA ALA A 183 -7.00 2.45 -9.42
C ALA A 183 -7.28 0.99 -9.77
N VAL A 184 -6.36 0.33 -10.49
CA VAL A 184 -6.46 -1.09 -10.83
C VAL A 184 -6.35 -1.95 -9.58
N ARG A 185 -5.38 -1.69 -8.68
CA ARG A 185 -5.27 -2.40 -7.39
C ARG A 185 -6.57 -2.33 -6.59
N LYS A 186 -7.15 -1.14 -6.44
CA LYS A 186 -8.45 -0.96 -5.75
C LYS A 186 -9.56 -1.80 -6.38
N ALA A 187 -9.59 -1.92 -7.71
CA ALA A 187 -10.59 -2.73 -8.41
C ALA A 187 -10.39 -4.24 -8.15
N PHE A 188 -9.16 -4.74 -8.24
CA PHE A 188 -8.84 -6.15 -7.96
C PHE A 188 -9.19 -6.52 -6.52
N LEU A 189 -8.79 -5.70 -5.54
CA LEU A 189 -9.07 -5.95 -4.12
C LEU A 189 -10.58 -5.90 -3.81
N SER A 190 -11.34 -5.03 -4.49
CA SER A 190 -12.81 -5.03 -4.36
C SER A 190 -13.48 -6.31 -4.85
N LEU A 191 -12.82 -7.00 -5.78
CA LEU A 191 -13.26 -8.29 -6.32
C LEU A 191 -12.65 -9.48 -5.57
N ARG A 192 -11.89 -9.22 -4.50
CA ARG A 192 -11.12 -10.23 -3.74
C ARG A 192 -10.16 -11.01 -4.64
N LEU A 193 -9.45 -10.29 -5.49
CA LEU A 193 -8.43 -10.82 -6.38
C LEU A 193 -7.06 -10.28 -6.01
N ASP A 194 -6.01 -11.02 -6.37
CA ASP A 194 -4.62 -10.57 -6.27
C ASP A 194 -4.38 -9.37 -7.20
N SER A 195 -3.90 -8.28 -6.61
CA SER A 195 -3.65 -6.99 -7.24
C SER A 195 -2.26 -6.86 -7.87
N GLU A 196 -1.38 -7.86 -7.73
CA GLU A 196 -0.03 -7.89 -8.33
C GLU A 196 -0.02 -7.54 -9.85
N PRO A 197 -0.96 -8.03 -10.69
CA PRO A 197 -1.02 -7.68 -12.11
C PRO A 197 -1.22 -6.19 -12.42
N ALA A 198 -1.61 -5.37 -11.44
CA ALA A 198 -1.85 -3.93 -11.63
C ALA A 198 -0.62 -3.17 -12.15
N VAL A 199 0.59 -3.59 -11.77
CA VAL A 199 1.85 -2.99 -12.23
C VAL A 199 2.01 -3.17 -13.74
N GLU A 200 1.81 -4.41 -14.21
CA GLU A 200 1.92 -4.73 -15.64
C GLU A 200 0.82 -4.01 -16.45
N ILE A 201 -0.39 -3.94 -15.91
CA ILE A 201 -1.51 -3.24 -16.55
C ILE A 201 -1.19 -1.74 -16.69
N ALA A 202 -0.73 -1.08 -15.62
CA ALA A 202 -0.38 0.34 -15.65
C ALA A 202 0.75 0.63 -16.65
N ASN A 203 1.76 -0.24 -16.71
CA ASN A 203 2.83 -0.18 -17.70
C ASN A 203 2.30 -0.31 -19.13
N LYS A 204 1.45 -1.30 -19.41
CA LYS A 204 0.85 -1.50 -20.74
C LYS A 204 -0.01 -0.32 -21.16
N VAL A 205 -0.81 0.24 -20.26
CA VAL A 205 -1.63 1.43 -20.53
C VAL A 205 -0.72 2.63 -20.85
N THR A 206 0.35 2.82 -20.08
CA THR A 206 1.32 3.90 -20.30
C THR A 206 2.02 3.75 -21.65
N GLN A 207 2.52 2.56 -21.98
CA GLN A 207 3.13 2.28 -23.29
C GLN A 207 2.15 2.53 -24.44
N LYS A 208 0.88 2.15 -24.26
CA LYS A 208 -0.14 2.41 -25.27
C LYS A 208 -0.36 3.90 -25.47
N ALA A 209 -0.48 4.68 -24.40
CA ALA A 209 -0.65 6.13 -24.46
C ALA A 209 0.54 6.83 -25.15
N ILE A 210 1.77 6.40 -24.86
CA ILE A 210 2.99 6.89 -25.54
C ILE A 210 2.92 6.58 -27.04
N SER A 211 2.57 5.35 -27.41
CA SER A 211 2.52 4.93 -28.82
C SER A 211 1.49 5.67 -29.65
N THR A 212 0.37 6.09 -29.06
CA THR A 212 -0.72 6.77 -29.78
C THR A 212 -0.63 8.29 -29.71
N GLY A 213 0.17 8.85 -28.79
CA GLY A 213 0.17 10.28 -28.48
C GLY A 213 -1.19 10.80 -27.99
N GLN A 214 -2.08 9.89 -27.58
CA GLN A 214 -3.45 10.18 -27.16
C GLN A 214 -3.71 9.53 -25.80
N ALA A 215 -4.22 10.33 -24.88
CA ALA A 215 -4.62 9.95 -23.52
C ALA A 215 -6.05 10.44 -23.24
#